data_AF-A0AAW8DHY9-F1
#
_entry.id   AF-A0AAW8DHY9-F1
#
_cell.length_a   1.000
_cell.length_b   1.000
_cell.length_c   1.000
_cell.angle_alpha   90.00
_cell.angle_beta   90.00
_cell.angle_gamma   90.00
#
_symmetry.space_group_name_H-M   'P 1'
#
loop_
_entity.id
_entity.type
_entity.pdbx_description
1 polymer ?
#
loop_
_entity_poly.entity_id
_entity_poly.type
_entity_poly.pdbx_seq_one_letter_code
_entity_poly.pdbx_strand_id
1 'polypeptide(L)'
;MATRLGLGITAAAATLAVLGGCASPATPQTNVPGSPTTSAAPGIPFALFTHCGIYEAQVQGSFFIADEPLDDGHGNPPAGWGNPYQPGIMTVEGQRAVFHDDGGHTVTFHERAGATGFLRTCS
;
A
#
# COMPACT_ATOMS: atom_id res chain seq x y z
N MET A 1 62.91 8.87 8.04
CA MET A 1 63.84 7.92 8.69
C MET A 1 63.69 6.59 7.95
N ALA A 2 64.71 6.24 7.16
CA ALA A 2 64.72 5.05 6.33
C ALA A 2 65.12 3.83 7.17
N THR A 3 64.55 2.66 6.88
CA THR A 3 65.25 1.38 7.10
C THR A 3 64.75 0.37 6.06
N ARG A 4 65.65 -0.01 5.16
CA ARG A 4 65.55 -1.24 4.36
C ARG A 4 66.52 -2.25 4.98
N LEU A 5 66.08 -3.49 5.15
CA LEU A 5 66.86 -4.72 5.33
C LEU A 5 65.91 -5.85 4.87
N GLY A 6 66.18 -6.79 3.97
CA GLY A 6 67.41 -7.23 3.34
C GLY A 6 67.51 -8.77 3.44
N LEU A 7 67.24 -9.46 2.32
CA LEU A 7 67.73 -10.80 1.91
C LEU A 7 67.27 -12.05 2.70
N GLY A 8 66.47 -12.96 2.11
CA GLY A 8 66.93 -14.15 1.35
C GLY A 8 66.21 -15.39 1.95
N ILE A 9 65.84 -16.50 1.31
CA ILE A 9 66.59 -17.47 0.48
C ILE A 9 65.56 -18.55 -0.01
N THR A 10 65.70 -18.94 -1.29
CA THR A 10 65.35 -20.21 -1.99
C THR A 10 64.03 -20.99 -1.80
N ALA A 11 63.32 -21.12 -2.93
CA ALA A 11 62.86 -22.35 -3.59
C ALA A 11 62.23 -23.52 -2.80
N ALA A 12 61.00 -23.86 -3.15
CA ALA A 12 60.66 -25.19 -3.71
C ALA A 12 59.23 -25.15 -4.28
N ALA A 13 59.11 -25.48 -5.57
CA ALA A 13 57.82 -25.75 -6.19
C ALA A 13 57.26 -27.07 -5.65
N ALA A 14 55.99 -27.07 -5.26
CA ALA A 14 55.18 -28.28 -5.16
C ALA A 14 53.76 -27.92 -5.63
N THR A 15 53.49 -28.27 -6.88
CA THR A 15 52.17 -28.26 -7.48
C THR A 15 51.28 -29.30 -6.79
N LEU A 16 50.19 -28.88 -6.16
CA LEU A 16 49.01 -29.73 -5.97
C LEU A 16 47.78 -28.97 -6.48
N ALA A 17 47.31 -29.39 -7.65
CA ALA A 17 45.97 -29.09 -8.12
C ALA A 17 44.97 -29.89 -7.27
N VAL A 18 44.11 -29.18 -6.54
CA VAL A 18 42.91 -29.76 -5.93
C VAL A 18 41.71 -29.08 -6.57
N LEU A 19 41.02 -29.83 -7.44
CA LEU A 19 39.66 -29.51 -7.85
C LEU A 19 38.74 -29.71 -6.64
N GLY A 20 38.24 -28.62 -6.07
CA GLY A 20 37.21 -28.64 -5.04
C GLY A 20 36.14 -27.61 -5.40
N GLY A 21 35.04 -28.09 -5.97
CA GLY A 21 33.90 -27.25 -6.34
C GLY A 21 33.31 -26.55 -5.12
N CYS A 22 32.92 -25.29 -5.30
CA CYS A 22 32.20 -24.50 -4.30
C CYS A 22 30.83 -25.14 -4.02
N ALA A 23 30.74 -25.93 -2.95
CA ALA A 23 29.46 -26.22 -2.32
C ALA A 23 29.11 -25.03 -1.43
N SER A 24 28.17 -24.20 -1.86
CA SER A 24 27.56 -23.18 -0.99
C SER A 24 26.82 -23.87 0.16
N PRO A 25 26.91 -23.36 1.40
CA PRO A 25 26.20 -23.94 2.53
C PRO A 25 24.68 -23.78 2.35
N ALA A 26 23.95 -24.89 2.50
CA ALA A 26 22.50 -24.90 2.55
C ALA A 26 22.01 -24.14 3.79
N THR A 27 21.38 -22.99 3.58
CA THR A 27 20.55 -22.37 4.61
C THR A 27 19.25 -23.16 4.75
N PRO A 28 18.75 -23.42 5.96
CA PRO A 28 17.46 -24.06 6.15
C PRO A 28 16.35 -23.18 5.56
N GLN A 29 15.68 -23.63 4.50
CA GLN A 29 14.46 -23.00 4.02
C GLN A 29 13.33 -23.34 4.99
N THR A 30 13.03 -22.41 5.90
CA THR A 30 11.75 -22.41 6.61
C THR A 30 10.68 -22.10 5.58
N ASN A 31 10.05 -23.15 5.06
CA ASN A 31 8.91 -23.07 4.15
C ASN A 31 7.69 -22.57 4.95
N VAL A 32 7.62 -21.26 5.21
CA VAL A 32 6.37 -20.62 5.62
C VAL A 32 5.55 -20.47 4.34
N PRO A 33 4.35 -21.06 4.23
CA PRO A 33 3.45 -20.74 3.13
C PRO A 33 3.19 -19.23 3.17
N GLY A 34 3.73 -18.51 2.19
CA GLY A 34 3.42 -17.10 2.02
C GLY A 34 1.92 -16.98 1.83
N SER A 35 1.25 -16.28 2.75
CA SER A 35 -0.11 -15.79 2.51
C SER A 35 -0.13 -15.13 1.12
N PRO A 36 -1.17 -15.34 0.29
CA PRO A 36 -1.24 -14.67 -0.98
C PRO A 36 -1.15 -13.17 -0.73
N THR A 37 -0.08 -12.55 -1.21
CA THR A 37 0.03 -11.10 -1.25
C THR A 37 -0.97 -10.65 -2.31
N THR A 38 -2.22 -10.44 -1.91
CA THR A 38 -3.18 -9.73 -2.73
C THR A 38 -2.53 -8.40 -3.10
N SER A 39 -2.18 -8.24 -4.37
CA SER A 39 -1.65 -6.98 -4.87
C SER A 39 -2.70 -5.92 -4.60
N ALA A 40 -2.43 -5.01 -3.67
CA ALA A 40 -3.33 -3.90 -3.39
C ALA A 40 -3.62 -3.18 -4.72
N ALA A 41 -4.91 -2.97 -5.01
CA ALA A 41 -5.28 -2.23 -6.21
C ALA A 41 -4.63 -0.84 -6.17
N PRO A 42 -4.17 -0.31 -7.31
CA PRO A 42 -3.58 1.02 -7.35
C PRO A 42 -4.62 2.06 -6.91
N GLY A 43 -4.24 2.91 -5.96
CA GLY A 43 -5.06 4.02 -5.50
C GLY A 43 -5.13 5.15 -6.54
N ILE A 44 -6.25 5.84 -6.60
CA ILE A 44 -6.47 7.01 -7.47
C ILE A 44 -6.66 8.28 -6.64
N PRO A 45 -6.11 9.44 -7.07
CA PRO A 45 -6.47 10.72 -6.46
C PRO A 45 -7.98 10.93 -6.50
N PHE A 46 -8.56 11.32 -5.38
CA PHE A 46 -10.00 11.45 -5.22
C PHE A 46 -10.34 12.66 -4.36
N ALA A 47 -11.32 13.46 -4.81
CA ALA A 47 -11.91 14.52 -4.01
C ALA A 47 -13.24 14.01 -3.45
N LEU A 48 -13.22 13.49 -2.23
CA LEU A 48 -14.42 12.97 -1.58
C LEU A 48 -15.37 14.13 -1.26
N PHE A 49 -16.62 14.04 -1.70
CA PHE A 49 -17.63 15.04 -1.38
C PHE A 49 -18.13 14.83 0.06
N THR A 50 -18.01 15.88 0.87
CA THR A 50 -18.23 15.85 2.31
C THR A 50 -19.28 16.85 2.78
N HIS A 51 -19.70 17.80 1.92
CA HIS A 51 -20.52 18.96 2.30
C HIS A 51 -21.72 18.64 3.18
N CYS A 52 -22.46 17.56 2.87
CA CYS A 52 -23.66 17.17 3.62
C CYS A 52 -23.43 16.00 4.58
N GLY A 53 -22.18 15.65 4.84
CA GLY A 53 -21.79 14.33 5.35
C GLY A 53 -21.33 13.40 4.23
N ILE A 54 -20.82 12.24 4.62
CA ILE A 54 -20.24 11.23 3.74
C ILE A 54 -21.15 10.01 3.78
N TYR A 55 -21.92 9.85 2.72
CA TYR A 55 -22.87 8.74 2.59
C TYR A 55 -22.58 7.87 1.37
N GLU A 56 -22.17 8.48 0.27
CA GLU A 56 -22.01 7.82 -1.01
C GLU A 56 -20.85 8.43 -1.78
N ALA A 57 -20.25 7.64 -2.66
CA ALA A 57 -19.22 8.08 -3.58
C ALA A 57 -19.45 7.44 -4.95
N GLN A 58 -19.25 8.21 -6.01
CA GLN A 58 -19.12 7.63 -7.34
C GLN A 58 -17.65 7.49 -7.67
N VAL A 59 -17.21 6.26 -7.94
CA VAL A 59 -15.82 5.95 -8.24
C VAL A 59 -15.77 5.17 -9.54
N GLN A 60 -15.07 5.70 -10.54
CA GLN A 60 -14.94 5.08 -11.87
C GLN A 60 -16.29 4.70 -12.51
N GLY A 61 -17.32 5.53 -12.32
CA GLY A 61 -18.66 5.31 -12.86
C GLY A 61 -19.57 4.41 -12.04
N SER A 62 -19.05 3.70 -11.04
CA SER A 62 -19.84 2.86 -10.13
C SER A 62 -20.21 3.64 -8.87
N PHE A 63 -21.40 3.36 -8.32
CA PHE A 63 -21.89 4.02 -7.11
C PHE A 63 -21.64 3.14 -5.89
N PHE A 64 -21.06 3.72 -4.87
CA PHE A 64 -20.76 3.07 -3.60
C PHE A 64 -21.46 3.83 -2.47
N ILE A 65 -21.86 3.12 -1.44
CA ILE A 65 -22.41 3.67 -0.21
C ILE A 65 -21.45 3.38 0.94
N ALA A 66 -21.30 4.34 1.84
CA ALA A 66 -20.44 4.20 3.01
C ALA A 66 -20.97 3.08 3.90
N ASP A 67 -20.08 2.23 4.39
CA ASP A 67 -20.43 1.18 5.36
C ASP A 67 -21.00 1.81 6.64
N GLU A 68 -20.40 2.93 7.07
CA GLU A 68 -20.89 3.78 8.14
C GLU A 68 -21.01 5.22 7.62
N PRO A 69 -22.23 5.76 7.49
CA PRO A 69 -22.46 7.17 7.24
C PRO A 69 -21.76 8.09 8.24
N LEU A 70 -21.14 9.17 7.77
CA LEU A 70 -20.47 10.15 8.63
C LEU A 70 -21.05 11.55 8.45
N ASP A 71 -21.60 12.11 9.52
CA ASP A 71 -22.05 13.50 9.59
C ASP A 71 -21.91 14.05 11.03
N ASP A 72 -22.09 15.35 11.20
CA ASP A 72 -22.09 16.03 12.50
C ASP A 72 -23.49 16.16 13.15
N GLY A 73 -24.49 15.45 12.61
CA GLY A 73 -25.90 15.55 12.99
C GLY A 73 -26.66 16.74 12.40
N HIS A 74 -25.99 17.64 11.67
CA HIS A 74 -26.57 18.88 11.14
C HIS A 74 -26.46 18.99 9.61
N GLY A 75 -26.11 17.87 8.95
CA GLY A 75 -25.88 17.86 7.51
C GLY A 75 -24.58 18.54 7.12
N ASN A 76 -23.54 18.44 7.95
CA ASN A 76 -22.16 18.80 7.62
C ASN A 76 -21.25 17.59 7.86
N PRO A 77 -20.03 17.57 7.32
CA PRO A 77 -19.09 16.53 7.67
C PRO A 77 -18.63 16.68 9.13
N PRO A 78 -18.17 15.59 9.77
CA PRO A 78 -17.61 15.66 11.12
C PRO A 78 -16.44 16.65 11.22
N ALA A 79 -16.15 17.12 12.44
CA ALA A 79 -14.98 17.97 12.67
C ALA A 79 -13.67 17.31 12.19
N GLY A 80 -12.79 18.09 11.56
CA GLY A 80 -11.53 17.60 10.99
C GLY A 80 -11.59 17.30 9.50
N TRP A 81 -12.79 17.16 8.93
CA TRP A 81 -12.99 16.97 7.49
C TRP A 81 -13.09 18.30 6.75
N GLY A 82 -12.60 18.32 5.50
CA GLY A 82 -12.83 19.40 4.56
C GLY A 82 -14.32 19.56 4.22
N ASN A 83 -14.70 20.74 3.77
CA ASN A 83 -16.06 21.07 3.34
C ASN A 83 -15.97 22.11 2.20
N PRO A 84 -16.43 21.82 0.96
CA PRO A 84 -17.32 20.71 0.57
C PRO A 84 -16.62 19.43 0.14
N TYR A 85 -15.28 19.40 0.08
CA TYR A 85 -14.52 18.24 -0.35
C TYR A 85 -13.34 17.95 0.57
N GLN A 86 -12.98 16.67 0.66
CA GLN A 86 -11.74 16.18 1.26
C GLN A 86 -10.86 15.54 0.18
N PRO A 87 -9.64 16.06 -0.07
CA PRO A 87 -8.70 15.40 -0.97
C PRO A 87 -8.12 14.14 -0.30
N GLY A 88 -7.92 13.09 -1.08
CA GLY A 88 -7.27 11.87 -0.63
C GLY A 88 -7.08 10.88 -1.76
N ILE A 89 -6.92 9.61 -1.40
CA ILE A 89 -6.74 8.49 -2.31
C ILE A 89 -7.88 7.50 -2.13
N MET A 90 -8.47 7.07 -3.24
CA MET A 90 -9.48 6.02 -3.29
C MET A 90 -8.85 4.75 -3.88
N THR A 91 -8.96 3.63 -3.17
CA THR A 91 -8.58 2.31 -3.67
C THR A 91 -9.83 1.48 -3.88
N VAL A 92 -9.99 0.83 -5.04
CA VAL A 92 -11.14 -0.03 -5.35
C VAL A 92 -10.67 -1.46 -5.54
N GLU A 93 -11.27 -2.39 -4.80
CA GLU A 93 -11.01 -3.82 -4.90
C GLU A 93 -12.35 -4.58 -4.96
N GLY A 94 -12.68 -5.08 -6.15
CA GLY A 94 -13.98 -5.70 -6.40
C GLY A 94 -15.13 -4.73 -6.08
N GLN A 95 -16.02 -5.15 -5.17
CA GLN A 95 -17.19 -4.38 -4.75
C GLN A 95 -16.91 -3.46 -3.54
N ARG A 96 -15.64 -3.24 -3.19
CA ARG A 96 -15.25 -2.39 -2.06
C ARG A 96 -14.41 -1.22 -2.56
N ALA A 97 -14.68 -0.04 -2.00
CA ALA A 97 -13.86 1.14 -2.20
C ALA A 97 -13.43 1.68 -0.83
N VAL A 98 -12.16 2.07 -0.69
CA VAL A 98 -11.62 2.63 0.55
C VAL A 98 -10.98 3.96 0.25
N PHE A 99 -11.51 5.02 0.86
CA PHE A 99 -10.91 6.34 0.89
C PHE A 99 -9.96 6.45 2.07
N HIS A 100 -8.80 7.09 1.87
CA HIS A 100 -7.91 7.55 2.93
C HIS A 100 -7.25 8.88 2.56
N ASP A 101 -6.83 9.64 3.56
CA ASP A 101 -6.06 10.88 3.37
C ASP A 101 -4.88 10.99 4.35
N ASP A 102 -4.05 12.03 4.15
CA ASP A 102 -2.88 12.31 5.00
C ASP A 102 -3.26 12.78 6.41
N GLY A 103 -4.53 13.14 6.64
CA GLY A 103 -5.09 13.47 7.96
C GLY A 103 -5.44 12.25 8.79
N GLY A 104 -5.30 11.04 8.23
CA GLY A 104 -5.62 9.79 8.89
C GLY A 104 -7.11 9.43 8.82
N HIS A 105 -7.90 10.14 8.01
CA HIS A 105 -9.28 9.75 7.77
C HIS A 105 -9.34 8.48 6.93
N THR A 106 -10.34 7.64 7.17
CA THR A 106 -10.62 6.45 6.35
C THR A 106 -12.11 6.21 6.26
N VAL A 107 -12.61 5.93 5.07
CA VAL A 107 -14.01 5.55 4.84
C VAL A 107 -14.05 4.33 3.94
N THR A 108 -14.73 3.29 4.39
CA THR A 108 -15.00 2.11 3.56
C THR A 108 -16.39 2.24 2.96
N PHE A 109 -16.48 1.91 1.68
CA PHE A 109 -17.72 1.89 0.93
C PHE A 109 -17.92 0.51 0.30
N HIS A 110 -19.18 0.12 0.17
CA HIS A 110 -19.59 -1.05 -0.61
C HIS A 110 -20.35 -0.62 -1.86
N GLU A 111 -20.12 -1.35 -2.96
CA GLU A 111 -20.76 -1.07 -4.23
C GLU A 111 -22.27 -1.33 -4.15
N ARG A 112 -23.04 -0.43 -4.73
CA ARG A 112 -24.46 -0.61 -4.99
C ARG A 112 -24.63 -1.13 -6.42
N ALA A 113 -24.49 -2.44 -6.60
CA ALA A 113 -24.56 -3.07 -7.91
C ALA A 113 -25.84 -2.67 -8.68
N GLY A 114 -25.68 -2.21 -9.92
CA GLY A 114 -26.78 -1.76 -10.79
C GLY A 114 -27.35 -0.38 -10.47
N ALA A 115 -26.79 0.35 -9.50
CA ALA A 115 -27.19 1.73 -9.24
C ALA A 115 -26.83 2.64 -10.43
N THR A 116 -27.76 3.54 -10.77
CA THR A 116 -27.60 4.53 -11.84
C THR A 116 -27.45 5.95 -11.30
N GLY A 117 -27.46 6.12 -9.98
CA GLY A 117 -27.42 7.42 -9.30
C GLY A 117 -27.22 7.31 -7.79
N PHE A 118 -26.95 8.46 -7.19
CA PHE A 118 -26.92 8.65 -5.73
C PHE A 118 -28.31 8.42 -5.13
N LEU A 119 -28.38 7.82 -3.94
CA LEU A 119 -29.61 7.71 -3.16
C LEU A 119 -30.06 9.08 -2.66
N ARG A 120 -29.09 9.92 -2.29
CA ARG A 120 -29.35 11.25 -1.76
C ARG A 120 -28.49 12.30 -2.42
N THR A 121 -29.14 13.36 -2.88
CA THR A 121 -28.49 14.64 -3.14
C THR A 121 -28.58 15.46 -1.87
N CYS A 122 -27.58 16.30 -1.58
CA CYS A 122 -27.70 17.35 -0.57
C CYS A 122 -29.06 18.04 -0.71
N SER A 123 -29.86 17.99 0.35
CA SER A 123 -31.24 18.49 0.42
C SER A 123 -31.31 19.78 1.19
#